data_AF-A0A925VWZ0-F1
#
_entry.id   AF-A0A925VWZ0-F1
#
_cell.length_a   1.000
_cell.length_b   1.000
_cell.length_c   1.000
_cell.angle_alpha   90.00
_cell.angle_beta   90.00
_cell.angle_gamma   90.00
#
_symmetry.space_group_name_H-M   'P 1'
#
loop_
_entity.id
_entity.type
_entity.pdbx_description
1 polymer ?
#
loop_
_entity_poly.entity_id
_entity_poly.type
_entity_poly.pdbx_seq_one_letter_code
_entity_poly.pdbx_strand_id
1 'polypeptide(L)'
;MVKSKALRRVLIGVTGLAAVLGLQLYEPPPELLAGSAPSNLKSVVPAVRAGRSAFGASGDVKMLFARAGETVAFPLDVAGDARGFTYQWMRVTDSTSGDVEREVGGDTLLVPLEPGFYELVVTRAGVHQRILEPRLAVTVPFELKLGSSLNGYRIGRYPAEWSRDESAERPAGFAEVREAEMGFKLTEHLHVRDFITHDRQTTWPKYAAIDPRVLDKIELVMRELSRRRGDDRIDFKVEVHSGFRTPDHNAGVEGSARDSRHLYGDAADVAIDADGDGRLTIFDAYRVEMAVDWVERLHPELAGGLGVYSGRRFPTPYCHIDARGERKRWRG
;
A
#
# COMPACT_ATOMS: atom_id res chain seq x y z
N MET A 1 -64.25 77.24 64.37
CA MET A 1 -63.13 77.00 65.31
C MET A 1 -62.56 75.62 65.02
N VAL A 2 -61.23 75.52 64.96
CA VAL A 2 -60.39 74.31 64.85
C VAL A 2 -60.21 73.68 63.45
N LYS A 3 -58.92 73.37 63.21
CA LYS A 3 -58.17 72.98 62.02
C LYS A 3 -58.32 71.49 61.64
N SER A 4 -58.10 71.16 60.36
CA SER A 4 -56.88 70.44 59.87
C SER A 4 -57.12 69.35 58.79
N LYS A 5 -56.26 69.45 57.75
CA LYS A 5 -55.54 68.43 56.96
C LYS A 5 -56.27 67.28 56.21
N ALA A 6 -56.15 67.38 54.88
CA ALA A 6 -55.57 66.42 53.92
C ALA A 6 -55.97 64.93 53.93
N LEU A 7 -56.39 64.37 52.78
CA LEU A 7 -55.53 63.68 51.79
C LEU A 7 -56.37 63.02 50.67
N ARG A 8 -55.76 62.92 49.49
CA ARG A 8 -56.18 62.30 48.21
C ARG A 8 -56.97 60.98 48.33
N ARG A 9 -57.91 60.77 47.38
CA ARG A 9 -58.16 59.48 46.74
C ARG A 9 -58.45 59.66 45.24
N VAL A 10 -57.62 59.02 44.42
CA VAL A 10 -57.88 58.65 43.03
C VAL A 10 -58.25 57.17 43.06
N LEU A 11 -59.31 56.76 42.35
CA LEU A 11 -59.41 55.41 41.82
C LEU A 11 -60.15 55.45 40.48
N ILE A 12 -59.51 54.80 39.52
CA ILE A 12 -59.77 54.79 38.09
C ILE A 12 -60.77 53.68 37.77
N GLY A 13 -61.68 54.00 36.84
CA GLY A 13 -62.64 53.08 36.24
C GLY A 13 -62.00 52.11 35.24
N VAL A 14 -62.71 51.01 35.06
CA VAL A 14 -62.35 49.77 34.36
C VAL A 14 -62.55 49.91 32.85
N THR A 15 -61.90 48.99 32.11
CA THR A 15 -62.29 48.36 30.83
C THR A 15 -61.59 48.83 29.55
N GLY A 16 -61.14 47.86 28.74
CA GLY A 16 -61.23 47.97 27.28
C GLY A 16 -59.99 47.66 26.44
N LEU A 17 -59.70 46.36 26.27
CA LEU A 17 -59.20 45.65 25.07
C LEU A 17 -58.50 46.40 23.90
N ALA A 18 -57.32 45.86 23.54
CA ALA A 18 -56.75 45.68 22.19
C ALA A 18 -56.36 46.90 21.32
N ALA A 19 -55.06 47.05 21.05
CA ALA A 19 -54.47 47.14 19.71
C ALA A 19 -52.94 47.11 19.79
N VAL A 20 -52.33 46.42 18.84
CA VAL A 20 -50.88 46.19 18.69
C VAL A 20 -50.25 47.33 17.86
N LEU A 21 -48.95 47.57 18.09
CA LEU A 21 -47.92 48.12 17.18
C LEU A 21 -47.65 49.64 17.17
N GLY A 22 -46.38 49.95 17.46
CA GLY A 22 -45.74 51.27 17.28
C GLY A 22 -44.28 51.24 17.74
N LEU A 23 -43.41 50.64 16.92
CA LEU A 23 -41.95 50.60 17.10
C LEU A 23 -41.35 52.01 17.24
N GLN A 24 -40.41 52.15 18.19
CA GLN A 24 -39.16 52.88 17.95
C GLN A 24 -38.16 52.49 19.04
N LEU A 25 -37.30 51.52 18.77
CA LEU A 25 -36.07 51.28 19.53
C LEU A 25 -34.93 51.06 18.53
N TYR A 26 -34.27 52.18 18.26
CA TYR A 26 -32.83 52.33 18.01
C TYR A 26 -32.06 51.05 17.64
N GLU A 27 -31.77 50.87 16.35
CA GLU A 27 -30.73 49.95 15.89
C GLU A 27 -29.37 50.65 16.03
N PRO A 28 -28.41 50.09 16.79
CA PRO A 28 -27.06 50.62 16.83
C PRO A 28 -26.32 50.32 15.51
N PRO A 29 -25.32 51.16 15.15
CA PRO A 29 -24.61 51.02 13.88
C PRO A 29 -23.86 49.68 13.76
N PRO A 30 -23.79 49.08 12.55
CA PRO A 30 -23.28 47.72 12.32
C PRO A 30 -21.77 47.53 12.56
N GLU A 31 -21.05 48.57 12.96
CA GLU A 31 -19.59 48.55 13.13
C GLU A 31 -19.13 48.17 14.55
N LEU A 32 -20.06 47.89 15.48
CA LEU A 32 -19.75 47.51 16.88
C LEU A 32 -20.25 46.12 17.30
N LEU A 33 -20.76 45.31 16.35
CA LEU A 33 -21.12 43.90 16.56
C LEU A 33 -20.21 42.91 15.80
N ALA A 34 -19.20 43.40 15.07
CA ALA A 34 -18.15 42.59 14.48
C ALA A 34 -17.05 42.30 15.52
N GLY A 35 -17.40 41.64 16.62
CA GLY A 35 -16.50 41.53 17.76
C GLY A 35 -16.84 40.45 18.76
N SER A 36 -17.41 39.32 18.34
CA SER A 36 -17.33 38.02 19.03
C SER A 36 -18.13 36.98 18.24
N ALA A 37 -17.66 36.66 17.03
CA ALA A 37 -17.87 35.29 16.57
C ALA A 37 -17.15 34.40 17.59
N PRO A 38 -17.78 33.34 18.14
CA PRO A 38 -16.98 32.27 18.72
C PRO A 38 -16.06 31.84 17.59
N SER A 39 -14.76 32.01 17.79
CA SER A 39 -13.76 31.44 16.93
C SER A 39 -14.19 30.01 16.66
N ASN A 40 -14.60 29.72 15.43
CA ASN A 40 -14.71 28.36 14.91
C ASN A 40 -13.29 27.81 14.88
N LEU A 41 -12.69 27.58 16.04
CA LEU A 41 -11.65 26.59 16.27
C LEU A 41 -12.34 25.22 16.18
N LYS A 42 -12.99 24.94 15.04
CA LYS A 42 -12.98 23.57 14.55
C LYS A 42 -11.51 23.32 14.31
N SER A 43 -10.86 22.65 15.24
CA SER A 43 -9.53 22.09 15.00
C SER A 43 -9.69 21.27 13.72
N VAL A 44 -9.21 21.81 12.60
CA VAL A 44 -9.14 21.05 11.37
C VAL A 44 -8.22 19.90 11.72
N VAL A 45 -8.78 18.68 11.77
CA VAL A 45 -8.00 17.49 12.08
C VAL A 45 -6.89 17.44 11.02
N PRO A 46 -5.61 17.43 11.42
CA PRO A 46 -4.50 17.43 10.48
C PRO A 46 -4.63 16.33 9.44
N ALA A 47 -4.30 16.63 8.19
CA ALA A 47 -4.19 15.61 7.16
C ALA A 47 -3.03 14.66 7.51
N VAL A 48 -3.26 13.37 7.33
CA VAL A 48 -2.25 12.32 7.56
C VAL A 48 -1.99 11.58 6.26
N ARG A 49 -0.71 11.29 5.98
CA ARG A 49 -0.27 10.51 4.83
C ARG A 49 0.76 9.49 5.28
N ALA A 50 0.93 8.41 4.51
CA ALA A 50 2.09 7.55 4.68
C ALA A 50 3.38 8.34 4.37
N GLY A 51 4.38 8.19 5.23
CA GLY A 51 5.68 8.80 5.07
C GLY A 51 6.45 8.20 3.88
N ARG A 52 7.37 8.98 3.31
CA ARG A 52 8.09 8.60 2.08
C ARG A 52 8.80 7.23 2.17
N SER A 53 9.38 6.89 3.32
CA SER A 53 10.09 5.63 3.51
C SER A 53 9.17 4.40 3.56
N ALA A 54 7.85 4.57 3.64
CA ALA A 54 6.89 3.47 3.52
C ALA A 54 6.81 2.91 2.09
N PHE A 55 7.33 3.63 1.10
CA PHE A 55 7.20 3.29 -0.34
C PHE A 55 8.49 2.71 -0.94
N GLY A 56 9.39 2.17 -0.11
CA GLY A 56 10.69 1.65 -0.55
C GLY A 56 11.68 2.73 -0.94
N ALA A 57 12.86 2.32 -1.40
CA ALA A 57 13.91 3.21 -1.90
C ALA A 57 13.51 3.87 -3.22
N SER A 58 12.70 3.18 -4.04
CA SER A 58 12.06 3.77 -5.21
C SER A 58 11.10 4.88 -4.80
N GLY A 59 10.32 4.71 -3.73
CA GLY A 59 9.18 5.59 -3.47
C GLY A 59 7.92 5.18 -4.24
N ASP A 60 7.96 4.07 -4.97
CA ASP A 60 6.88 3.57 -5.82
C ASP A 60 6.32 2.21 -5.36
N VAL A 61 6.80 1.65 -4.25
CA VAL A 61 6.22 0.42 -3.65
C VAL A 61 4.86 0.75 -3.04
N LYS A 62 3.81 0.07 -3.51
CA LYS A 62 2.41 0.31 -3.10
C LYS A 62 1.85 -0.77 -2.17
N MET A 63 2.64 -1.81 -1.88
CA MET A 63 2.22 -2.91 -1.02
C MET A 63 3.35 -3.38 -0.11
N LEU A 64 3.04 -3.45 1.19
CA LEU A 64 3.87 -4.06 2.22
C LEU A 64 3.41 -5.49 2.47
N PHE A 65 4.34 -6.35 2.85
CA PHE A 65 4.07 -7.75 3.19
C PHE A 65 4.57 -8.02 4.60
N ALA A 66 3.71 -8.58 5.45
CA ALA A 66 4.09 -8.93 6.81
C ALA A 66 3.31 -10.16 7.30
N ARG A 67 3.80 -10.82 8.35
CA ARG A 67 3.06 -11.92 8.99
C ARG A 67 2.10 -11.38 10.03
N ALA A 68 1.04 -12.15 10.25
CA ALA A 68 0.07 -11.88 11.30
C ALA A 68 0.75 -11.65 12.67
N GLY A 69 0.41 -10.54 13.32
CA GLY A 69 0.91 -10.20 14.67
C GLY A 69 2.34 -9.63 14.73
N GLU A 70 3.04 -9.49 13.61
CA GLU A 70 4.31 -8.74 13.55
C GLU A 70 4.07 -7.23 13.60
N THR A 71 5.15 -6.46 13.66
CA THR A 71 5.11 -5.00 13.45
C THR A 71 5.69 -4.66 12.09
N VAL A 72 5.05 -3.74 11.37
CA VAL A 72 5.52 -3.23 10.08
C VAL A 72 5.91 -1.76 10.19
N ALA A 73 6.98 -1.35 9.53
CA ALA A 73 7.34 0.06 9.40
C ALA A 73 6.31 0.78 8.53
N PHE A 74 5.63 1.78 9.11
CA PHE A 74 4.63 2.61 8.45
C PHE A 74 4.69 4.02 9.08
N PRO A 75 5.75 4.80 8.78
CA PRO A 75 5.84 6.17 9.26
C PRO A 75 4.66 6.99 8.72
N LEU A 76 4.18 7.94 9.52
CA LEU A 76 3.07 8.82 9.16
C LEU A 76 3.53 10.27 9.12
N ASP A 77 3.30 10.92 7.99
CA ASP A 77 3.49 12.35 7.82
C ASP A 77 2.20 13.07 8.25
N VAL A 78 2.25 13.74 9.40
CA VAL A 78 1.13 14.51 9.95
C VAL A 78 1.42 16.01 9.77
N ALA A 79 0.50 16.74 9.15
CA ALA A 79 0.59 18.19 9.04
C ALA A 79 0.28 18.90 10.38
N GLY A 80 1.17 18.78 11.37
CA GLY A 80 1.02 19.35 12.70
C GLY A 80 1.34 18.35 13.82
N ASP A 81 0.54 18.33 14.87
CA ASP A 81 0.74 17.42 16.02
C ASP A 81 0.13 16.03 15.76
N ALA A 82 0.95 14.99 15.81
CA ALA A 82 0.57 13.59 15.65
C ALA A 82 -0.08 12.98 16.90
N ARG A 83 -0.09 13.67 18.05
CA ARG A 83 -0.70 13.15 19.29
C ARG A 83 -2.21 13.01 19.16
N GLY A 84 -2.73 11.93 19.75
CA GLY A 84 -4.16 11.64 19.82
C GLY A 84 -4.77 11.11 18.52
N PHE A 85 -3.94 10.73 17.54
CA PHE A 85 -4.38 9.87 16.46
C PHE A 85 -4.40 8.40 16.91
N THR A 86 -5.45 7.70 16.51
CA THR A 86 -5.54 6.25 16.56
C THR A 86 -5.49 5.69 15.14
N TYR A 87 -5.24 4.39 15.02
CA TYR A 87 -5.27 3.67 13.76
C TYR A 87 -5.97 2.33 13.88
N GLN A 88 -6.48 1.87 12.74
CA GLN A 88 -7.00 0.53 12.50
C GLN A 88 -6.68 0.08 11.08
N TRP A 89 -6.49 -1.22 10.90
CA TRP A 89 -6.38 -1.83 9.58
C TRP A 89 -7.75 -2.31 9.11
N MET A 90 -8.20 -1.78 7.98
CA MET A 90 -9.48 -2.12 7.39
C MET A 90 -9.28 -3.01 6.17
N ARG A 91 -9.91 -4.18 6.15
CA ARG A 91 -9.84 -5.13 5.05
C ARG A 91 -10.43 -4.48 3.79
N VAL A 92 -9.72 -4.54 2.68
CA VAL A 92 -10.11 -3.87 1.43
C VAL A 92 -11.43 -4.40 0.87
N THR A 93 -11.71 -5.70 1.06
CA THR A 93 -12.86 -6.38 0.42
C THR A 93 -14.22 -6.02 1.04
N ASP A 94 -14.29 -5.85 2.35
CA ASP A 94 -15.56 -5.67 3.07
C ASP A 94 -15.54 -4.51 4.09
N SER A 95 -14.43 -3.77 4.17
CA SER A 95 -14.25 -2.68 5.13
C SER A 95 -14.49 -3.11 6.59
N THR A 96 -14.26 -4.39 6.91
CA THR A 96 -14.21 -4.86 8.29
C THR A 96 -12.84 -4.56 8.89
N SER A 97 -12.78 -4.25 10.19
CA SER A 97 -11.51 -4.10 10.86
C SER A 97 -10.91 -5.49 11.11
N GLY A 98 -9.64 -5.66 10.75
CA GLY A 98 -8.88 -6.89 11.08
C GLY A 98 -8.28 -6.87 12.48
N ASP A 99 -8.50 -5.80 13.23
CA ASP A 99 -7.84 -5.55 14.51
C ASP A 99 -8.68 -4.66 15.46
N VAL A 100 -8.03 -4.19 16.54
CA VAL A 100 -8.62 -3.25 17.50
C VAL A 100 -7.98 -1.89 17.29
N GLU A 101 -8.72 -0.82 17.61
CA GLU A 101 -8.19 0.54 17.52
C GLU A 101 -7.00 0.74 18.47
N ARG A 102 -5.93 1.35 17.96
CA ARG A 102 -4.66 1.55 18.68
C ARG A 102 -4.16 2.97 18.53
N GLU A 103 -3.45 3.48 19.54
CA GLU A 103 -2.78 4.77 19.42
C GLU A 103 -1.61 4.73 18.43
N VAL A 104 -1.44 5.81 17.66
CA VAL A 104 -0.25 6.03 16.86
C VAL A 104 0.89 6.44 17.80
N GLY A 105 1.80 5.50 18.08
CA GLY A 105 2.90 5.66 19.04
C GLY A 105 4.30 5.82 18.44
N GLY A 106 4.44 5.77 17.11
CA GLY A 106 5.72 5.82 16.40
C GLY A 106 5.59 5.39 14.94
N ASP A 107 6.71 5.01 14.33
CA ASP A 107 6.80 4.68 12.90
C ASP A 107 6.50 3.22 12.57
N THR A 108 6.03 2.44 13.55
CA THR A 108 5.69 1.02 13.38
C THR A 108 4.28 0.73 13.85
N LEU A 109 3.55 -0.07 13.08
CA LEU A 109 2.17 -0.46 13.35
C LEU A 109 2.06 -1.98 13.51
N LEU A 110 1.16 -2.43 14.39
CA LEU A 110 0.89 -3.85 14.58
C LEU A 110 0.08 -4.39 13.40
N VAL A 111 0.48 -5.55 12.88
CA VAL A 111 -0.15 -6.22 11.76
C VAL A 111 -1.36 -7.03 12.23
N PRO A 112 -2.50 -7.01 11.50
CA PRO A 112 -3.69 -7.81 11.82
C PRO A 112 -3.39 -9.30 11.94
N LEU A 113 -4.26 -10.03 12.66
CA LEU A 113 -4.07 -11.47 12.87
C LEU A 113 -4.60 -12.34 11.72
N GLU A 114 -5.44 -11.76 10.86
CA GLU A 114 -6.05 -12.46 9.75
C GLU A 114 -5.36 -12.14 8.42
N PRO A 115 -5.14 -13.15 7.55
CA PRO A 115 -4.65 -12.92 6.20
C PRO A 115 -5.62 -12.07 5.36
N GLY A 116 -5.05 -11.27 4.47
CA GLY A 116 -5.78 -10.43 3.52
C GLY A 116 -5.06 -9.14 3.18
N PHE A 117 -5.72 -8.31 2.37
CA PHE A 117 -5.26 -6.97 2.02
C PHE A 117 -5.97 -5.91 2.86
N TYR A 118 -5.20 -4.99 3.42
CA TYR A 118 -5.67 -3.97 4.34
C TYR A 118 -5.21 -2.57 3.91
N GLU A 119 -6.07 -1.59 4.19
CA GLU A 119 -5.78 -0.17 4.11
C GLU A 119 -5.80 0.43 5.52
N LEU A 120 -4.91 1.39 5.77
CA LEU A 120 -4.82 2.03 7.07
C LEU A 120 -5.90 3.10 7.19
N VAL A 121 -6.66 3.06 8.28
CA VAL A 121 -7.56 4.16 8.67
C VAL A 121 -7.02 4.78 9.94
N VAL A 122 -6.76 6.08 9.89
CA VAL A 122 -6.37 6.86 11.06
C VAL A 122 -7.53 7.75 11.51
N THR A 123 -7.76 7.80 12.81
CA THR A 123 -8.90 8.50 13.41
C THR A 123 -8.40 9.53 14.42
N ARG A 124 -9.01 10.72 14.43
CA ARG A 124 -8.86 11.69 15.51
C ARG A 124 -10.12 12.53 15.64
N ALA A 125 -10.60 12.68 16.88
CA ALA A 125 -11.82 13.43 17.19
C ALA A 125 -13.03 13.02 16.31
N GLY A 126 -13.18 11.73 16.02
CA GLY A 126 -14.25 11.17 15.18
C GLY A 126 -14.08 11.39 13.68
N VAL A 127 -12.99 12.02 13.22
CA VAL A 127 -12.67 12.17 11.80
C VAL A 127 -11.80 11.00 11.36
N HIS A 128 -12.31 10.21 10.43
CA HIS A 128 -11.60 9.08 9.82
C HIS A 128 -10.92 9.50 8.52
N GLN A 129 -9.63 9.19 8.39
CA GLN A 129 -8.84 9.40 7.18
C GLN A 129 -8.30 8.06 6.71
N ARG A 130 -8.65 7.67 5.49
CA ARG A 130 -8.19 6.42 4.89
C ARG A 130 -6.96 6.67 4.03
N ILE A 131 -5.89 5.92 4.30
CA ILE A 131 -4.64 5.93 3.56
C ILE A 131 -4.66 4.70 2.65
N LEU A 132 -4.79 4.95 1.34
CA LEU A 132 -4.94 3.91 0.33
C LEU A 132 -3.62 3.21 -0.01
N GLU A 133 -2.49 3.89 0.19
CA GLU A 133 -1.16 3.39 -0.16
C GLU A 133 -0.09 3.79 0.89
N PRO A 134 0.89 2.90 1.17
CA PRO A 134 0.94 1.52 0.71
C PRO A 134 -0.12 0.67 1.43
N ARG A 135 -0.66 -0.34 0.73
CA ARG A 135 -1.52 -1.37 1.34
C ARG A 135 -0.69 -2.36 2.13
N LEU A 136 -1.31 -3.05 3.08
CA LEU A 136 -0.70 -4.14 3.82
C LEU A 136 -1.29 -5.48 3.35
N ALA A 137 -0.46 -6.38 2.86
CA ALA A 137 -0.78 -7.77 2.64
C ALA A 137 -0.34 -8.59 3.85
N VAL A 138 -1.31 -9.05 4.65
CA VAL A 138 -1.06 -9.99 5.73
C VAL A 138 -0.97 -11.38 5.14
N THR A 139 0.21 -11.98 5.26
CA THR A 139 0.52 -13.26 4.64
C THR A 139 0.03 -14.45 5.46
N VAL A 140 -0.37 -15.51 4.77
CA VAL A 140 -0.56 -16.84 5.36
C VAL A 140 0.82 -17.44 5.64
N PRO A 141 1.15 -17.77 6.89
CA PRO A 141 2.45 -18.35 7.22
C PRO A 141 2.75 -19.62 6.43
N PHE A 142 4.02 -19.79 6.02
CA PHE A 142 4.45 -20.98 5.28
C PHE A 142 4.09 -22.28 6.01
N GLU A 143 4.14 -22.26 7.34
CA GLU A 143 3.90 -23.43 8.20
C GLU A 143 2.46 -23.96 8.12
N LEU A 144 1.50 -23.19 7.59
CA LEU A 144 0.13 -23.65 7.38
C LEU A 144 -0.05 -24.47 6.10
N LYS A 145 0.99 -24.55 5.25
CA LYS A 145 1.00 -25.40 4.07
C LYS A 145 1.00 -26.88 4.48
N LEU A 146 0.02 -27.64 4.00
CA LEU A 146 -0.12 -29.07 4.28
C LEU A 146 0.41 -29.88 3.11
N GLY A 147 1.60 -30.47 3.27
CA GLY A 147 2.22 -31.25 2.21
C GLY A 147 2.51 -30.40 0.98
N SER A 148 1.78 -30.60 -0.12
CA SER A 148 1.97 -29.84 -1.37
C SER A 148 0.92 -28.76 -1.62
N SER A 149 0.03 -28.48 -0.68
CA SER A 149 -1.08 -27.56 -0.88
C SER A 149 -1.33 -26.63 0.30
N LEU A 150 -1.97 -25.50 0.01
CA LEU A 150 -2.46 -24.54 0.99
C LEU A 150 -3.91 -24.22 0.63
N ASN A 151 -4.85 -24.54 1.51
CA ASN A 151 -6.29 -24.33 1.31
C ASN A 151 -6.81 -24.80 -0.07
N GLY A 152 -6.36 -25.99 -0.50
CA GLY A 152 -6.75 -26.59 -1.78
C GLY A 152 -5.96 -26.13 -3.01
N TYR A 153 -5.23 -25.03 -2.94
CA TYR A 153 -4.32 -24.60 -4.01
C TYR A 153 -3.02 -25.41 -3.99
N ARG A 154 -2.63 -26.00 -5.12
CA ARG A 154 -1.41 -26.81 -5.21
C ARG A 154 -0.19 -25.93 -5.42
N ILE A 155 0.67 -25.89 -4.40
CA ILE A 155 1.95 -25.18 -4.42
C ILE A 155 3.09 -26.14 -4.83
N GLY A 156 3.00 -27.43 -4.47
CA GLY A 156 4.12 -28.36 -4.60
C GLY A 156 5.03 -28.33 -3.38
N ARG A 157 6.23 -28.90 -3.50
CA ARG A 157 7.20 -28.95 -2.40
C ARG A 157 8.44 -28.15 -2.74
N TYR A 158 8.90 -27.36 -1.78
CA TYR A 158 10.17 -26.65 -1.86
C TYR A 158 11.33 -27.61 -1.70
N PRO A 159 12.51 -27.30 -2.26
CA PRO A 159 13.73 -28.10 -2.05
C PRO A 159 14.04 -28.35 -0.57
N ALA A 160 13.83 -27.34 0.28
CA ALA A 160 13.98 -27.42 1.74
C ALA A 160 13.14 -28.52 2.41
N GLU A 161 11.96 -28.83 1.85
CA GLU A 161 11.07 -29.85 2.41
C GLU A 161 11.57 -31.28 2.16
N TRP A 162 12.53 -31.47 1.25
CA TRP A 162 13.12 -32.78 0.95
C TRP A 162 14.36 -33.08 1.78
N SER A 163 15.17 -32.06 2.09
CA SER A 163 16.46 -32.23 2.77
C SER A 163 16.37 -32.48 4.28
N ARG A 164 15.19 -32.26 4.90
CA ARG A 164 15.00 -32.20 6.36
C ARG A 164 15.92 -31.17 7.05
N ASP A 165 16.46 -30.23 6.28
CA ASP A 165 17.26 -29.14 6.79
C ASP A 165 16.32 -27.98 7.12
N GLU A 166 16.11 -27.74 8.42
CA GLU A 166 15.26 -26.65 8.89
C GLU A 166 15.84 -25.26 8.56
N SER A 167 17.14 -25.17 8.24
CA SER A 167 17.80 -23.94 7.82
C SER A 167 17.67 -23.65 6.33
N ALA A 168 17.17 -24.62 5.54
CA ALA A 168 17.01 -24.45 4.11
C ALA A 168 15.96 -23.38 3.79
N GLU A 169 16.28 -22.57 2.79
CA GLU A 169 15.51 -21.39 2.45
C GLU A 169 14.06 -21.73 2.06
N ARG A 170 13.12 -20.90 2.51
CA ARG A 170 11.70 -20.98 2.19
C ARG A 170 11.06 -19.59 2.33
N PRO A 171 9.95 -19.31 1.62
CA PRO A 171 9.17 -18.10 1.89
C PRO A 171 8.74 -18.00 3.35
N ALA A 172 8.67 -16.79 3.88
CA ALA A 172 8.09 -16.55 5.21
C ALA A 172 6.57 -16.86 5.24
N GLY A 173 5.90 -16.64 4.10
CA GLY A 173 4.47 -16.85 3.93
C GLY A 173 4.03 -16.52 2.52
N PHE A 174 2.72 -16.55 2.32
CA PHE A 174 2.07 -16.32 1.04
C PHE A 174 0.96 -15.28 1.17
N ALA A 175 0.90 -14.31 0.27
CA ALA A 175 -0.30 -13.49 0.11
C ALA A 175 -1.45 -14.39 -0.38
N GLU A 176 -2.58 -14.38 0.32
CA GLU A 176 -3.83 -14.98 -0.15
C GLU A 176 -4.45 -14.04 -1.18
N VAL A 177 -4.59 -14.49 -2.43
CA VAL A 177 -5.09 -13.68 -3.54
C VAL A 177 -6.38 -14.27 -4.08
N ARG A 178 -7.43 -13.45 -4.08
CA ARG A 178 -8.73 -13.71 -4.71
C ARG A 178 -8.78 -13.04 -6.07
N GLU A 179 -9.73 -13.47 -6.90
CA GLU A 179 -9.85 -12.98 -8.27
C GLU A 179 -10.04 -11.46 -8.35
N ALA A 180 -10.84 -10.88 -7.44
CA ALA A 180 -11.07 -9.43 -7.38
C ALA A 180 -9.83 -8.60 -7.00
N GLU A 181 -8.78 -9.24 -6.47
CA GLU A 181 -7.60 -8.57 -5.90
C GLU A 181 -6.42 -8.54 -6.87
N MET A 182 -6.53 -9.24 -8.01
CA MET A 182 -5.50 -9.30 -9.05
C MET A 182 -5.10 -7.91 -9.60
N GLY A 183 -6.04 -6.96 -9.56
CA GLY A 183 -5.83 -5.59 -10.02
C GLY A 183 -5.14 -4.68 -9.00
N PHE A 184 -4.84 -5.14 -7.79
CA PHE A 184 -4.14 -4.31 -6.81
C PHE A 184 -2.70 -4.04 -7.24
N LYS A 185 -2.26 -2.79 -7.05
CA LYS A 185 -0.90 -2.35 -7.31
C LYS A 185 0.06 -2.93 -6.26
N LEU A 186 1.13 -3.56 -6.75
CA LEU A 186 2.31 -3.90 -5.97
C LEU A 186 3.29 -2.72 -5.98
N THR A 187 3.42 -2.08 -7.14
CA THR A 187 4.17 -0.85 -7.36
C THR A 187 3.38 0.07 -8.31
N GLU A 188 3.96 1.19 -8.74
CA GLU A 188 3.30 2.02 -9.75
C GLU A 188 3.04 1.27 -11.06
N HIS A 189 3.95 0.38 -11.48
CA HIS A 189 3.87 -0.34 -12.76
C HIS A 189 3.50 -1.83 -12.63
N LEU A 190 3.59 -2.42 -11.44
CA LEU A 190 3.38 -3.85 -11.21
C LEU A 190 2.11 -4.10 -10.40
N HIS A 191 1.39 -5.17 -10.73
CA HIS A 191 0.14 -5.58 -10.09
C HIS A 191 0.24 -6.99 -9.52
N VAL A 192 -0.68 -7.33 -8.61
CA VAL A 192 -0.75 -8.68 -8.02
C VAL A 192 -0.86 -9.76 -9.10
N ARG A 193 -1.60 -9.52 -10.19
CA ARG A 193 -1.72 -10.46 -11.33
C ARG A 193 -0.38 -10.86 -11.96
N ASP A 194 0.61 -9.99 -11.88
CA ASP A 194 1.92 -10.19 -12.49
C ASP A 194 2.77 -11.15 -11.65
N PHE A 195 2.44 -11.27 -10.36
CA PHE A 195 3.16 -12.09 -9.39
C PHE A 195 2.40 -13.33 -8.93
N ILE A 196 1.18 -13.60 -9.39
CA ILE A 196 0.57 -14.92 -9.20
C ILE A 196 1.12 -15.92 -10.23
N THR A 197 1.18 -17.20 -9.87
CA THR A 197 1.60 -18.24 -10.82
C THR A 197 0.59 -18.42 -11.94
N HIS A 198 1.05 -18.33 -13.19
CA HIS A 198 0.27 -18.56 -14.42
C HIS A 198 0.13 -20.07 -14.72
N ASP A 199 -0.43 -20.80 -13.75
CA ASP A 199 -0.77 -22.20 -13.89
C ASP A 199 -2.18 -22.40 -14.46
N ARG A 200 -2.53 -23.67 -14.72
CA ARG A 200 -3.87 -24.07 -15.18
C ARG A 200 -4.85 -24.35 -14.05
N GLN A 201 -4.51 -23.99 -12.80
CA GLN A 201 -5.38 -24.24 -11.66
C GLN A 201 -6.53 -23.22 -11.65
N THR A 202 -7.76 -23.72 -11.47
CA THR A 202 -8.98 -22.91 -11.37
C THR A 202 -9.43 -22.68 -9.92
N THR A 203 -8.73 -23.27 -8.95
CA THR A 203 -9.01 -23.12 -7.52
C THR A 203 -8.62 -21.73 -7.04
N TRP A 204 -9.50 -21.13 -6.25
CA TRP A 204 -9.26 -19.88 -5.53
C TRP A 204 -9.46 -20.09 -4.03
N PRO A 205 -8.78 -19.33 -3.17
CA PRO A 205 -7.76 -18.31 -3.50
C PRO A 205 -6.45 -18.94 -4.03
N LYS A 206 -5.65 -18.13 -4.76
CA LYS A 206 -4.27 -18.44 -5.11
C LYS A 206 -3.33 -17.88 -4.05
N TYR A 207 -2.10 -18.41 -4.01
CA TYR A 207 -1.11 -18.03 -3.01
C TYR A 207 0.21 -17.67 -3.68
N ALA A 208 0.77 -16.51 -3.34
CA ALA A 208 2.03 -16.02 -3.90
C ALA A 208 2.99 -15.56 -2.81
N ALA A 209 4.24 -16.02 -2.87
CA ALA A 209 5.32 -15.40 -2.10
C ALA A 209 5.84 -14.20 -2.89
N ILE A 210 6.01 -13.06 -2.23
CA ILE A 210 6.48 -11.83 -2.87
C ILE A 210 7.43 -11.14 -1.92
N ASP A 211 8.66 -10.91 -2.37
CA ASP A 211 9.65 -10.11 -1.64
C ASP A 211 9.61 -8.67 -2.16
N PRO A 212 9.30 -7.66 -1.32
CA PRO A 212 9.20 -6.28 -1.78
C PRO A 212 10.51 -5.72 -2.35
N ARG A 213 11.68 -6.33 -2.07
CA ARG A 213 12.97 -5.88 -2.61
C ARG A 213 13.04 -6.02 -4.12
N VAL A 214 12.49 -7.08 -4.72
CA VAL A 214 12.49 -7.22 -6.18
C VAL A 214 11.58 -6.20 -6.84
N LEU A 215 10.44 -5.90 -6.20
CA LEU A 215 9.51 -4.86 -6.65
C LEU A 215 10.19 -3.48 -6.67
N ASP A 216 10.83 -3.12 -5.57
CA ASP A 216 11.53 -1.85 -5.40
C ASP A 216 12.69 -1.71 -6.41
N LYS A 217 13.44 -2.80 -6.60
CA LYS A 217 14.53 -2.87 -7.59
C LYS A 217 14.04 -2.63 -9.02
N ILE A 218 12.91 -3.22 -9.42
CA ILE A 218 12.38 -3.06 -10.78
C ILE A 218 11.95 -1.60 -11.03
N GLU A 219 11.32 -0.95 -10.05
CA GLU A 219 10.99 0.48 -10.13
C GLU A 219 12.24 1.37 -10.25
N LEU A 220 13.29 1.07 -9.47
CA LEU A 220 14.57 1.77 -9.58
C LEU A 220 15.24 1.55 -10.95
N VAL A 221 15.12 0.35 -11.53
CA VAL A 221 15.60 0.05 -12.89
C VAL A 221 14.88 0.90 -13.91
N MET A 222 13.55 0.96 -13.87
CA MET A 222 12.77 1.81 -14.78
C MET A 222 13.11 3.29 -14.62
N ARG A 223 13.31 3.76 -13.39
CA ARG A 223 13.78 5.13 -13.14
C ARG A 223 15.15 5.40 -13.75
N GLU A 224 16.09 4.47 -13.63
CA GLU A 224 17.42 4.62 -14.23
C GLU A 224 17.35 4.61 -15.76
N LEU A 225 16.46 3.82 -16.36
CA LEU A 225 16.21 3.85 -17.80
C LEU A 225 15.64 5.20 -18.26
N SER A 226 14.64 5.72 -17.54
CA SER A 226 14.03 7.04 -17.81
C SER A 226 15.06 8.16 -17.72
N ARG A 227 15.89 8.15 -16.66
CA ARG A 227 17.00 9.09 -16.48
C ARG A 227 18.01 9.04 -17.63
N ARG A 228 18.31 7.85 -18.18
CA ARG A 228 19.23 7.69 -19.32
C ARG A 228 18.64 8.17 -20.63
N ARG A 229 17.31 8.09 -20.80
CA ARG A 229 16.60 8.69 -21.94
C ARG A 229 16.51 10.22 -21.83
N GLY A 230 16.64 10.75 -20.62
CA GLY A 230 16.45 12.17 -20.34
C GLY A 230 14.98 12.54 -20.19
N ASP A 231 14.14 11.57 -19.85
CA ASP A 231 12.71 11.75 -19.65
C ASP A 231 12.40 12.00 -18.17
N ASP A 232 11.44 12.88 -17.90
CA ASP A 232 10.93 13.12 -16.54
C ASP A 232 9.87 12.10 -16.10
N ARG A 233 9.29 11.38 -17.07
CA ARG A 233 8.24 10.39 -16.86
C ARG A 233 8.80 8.98 -16.97
N ILE A 234 8.26 8.08 -16.15
CA ILE A 234 8.49 6.64 -16.24
C ILE A 234 7.26 6.07 -16.95
N ASP A 235 7.32 5.98 -18.28
CA ASP A 235 6.22 5.51 -19.14
C ASP A 235 6.67 4.36 -20.03
N PHE A 236 7.15 3.28 -19.40
CA PHE A 236 7.60 2.10 -20.11
C PHE A 236 6.44 1.15 -20.41
N LYS A 237 6.47 0.55 -21.61
CA LYS A 237 5.77 -0.71 -21.84
C LYS A 237 6.52 -1.81 -21.09
N VAL A 238 5.87 -2.41 -20.09
CA VAL A 238 6.41 -3.50 -19.29
C VAL A 238 5.54 -4.74 -19.46
N GLU A 239 6.15 -5.86 -19.82
CA GLU A 239 5.53 -7.17 -19.83
C GLU A 239 6.20 -8.04 -18.75
N VAL A 240 5.42 -8.48 -17.76
CA VAL A 240 5.89 -9.45 -16.75
C VAL A 240 5.53 -10.84 -17.24
N HIS A 241 6.53 -11.62 -17.63
CA HIS A 241 6.35 -12.98 -18.09
C HIS A 241 6.14 -13.95 -16.93
N SER A 242 6.76 -13.68 -15.78
CA SER A 242 6.64 -14.53 -14.59
C SER A 242 7.10 -13.78 -13.33
N GLY A 243 6.26 -13.70 -12.31
CA GLY A 243 6.67 -13.34 -10.94
C GLY A 243 6.86 -14.61 -10.09
N PHE A 244 6.03 -14.83 -9.06
CA PHE A 244 6.14 -16.06 -8.28
C PHE A 244 5.71 -17.32 -9.05
N ARG A 245 6.52 -18.38 -8.95
CA ARG A 245 6.21 -19.72 -9.48
C ARG A 245 6.08 -20.69 -8.32
N THR A 246 4.92 -21.36 -8.21
CA THR A 246 4.80 -22.51 -7.33
C THR A 246 5.85 -23.58 -7.71
N PRO A 247 6.45 -24.30 -6.74
CA PRO A 247 7.33 -25.43 -7.05
C PRO A 247 6.72 -26.45 -8.03
N ASP A 248 5.42 -26.73 -7.91
CA ASP A 248 4.70 -27.64 -8.83
C ASP A 248 4.70 -27.11 -10.27
N HIS A 249 4.37 -25.84 -10.47
CA HIS A 249 4.40 -25.22 -11.79
C HIS A 249 5.82 -25.15 -12.35
N ASN A 250 6.78 -24.71 -11.53
CA ASN A 250 8.18 -24.57 -11.94
C ASN A 250 8.74 -25.90 -12.46
N ALA A 251 8.45 -27.02 -11.80
CA ALA A 251 8.90 -28.35 -12.25
C ALA A 251 8.45 -28.72 -13.68
N GLY A 252 7.36 -28.11 -14.18
CA GLY A 252 6.87 -28.28 -15.54
C GLY A 252 7.41 -27.26 -16.56
N VAL A 253 8.14 -26.23 -16.12
CA VAL A 253 8.75 -25.23 -17.00
C VAL A 253 10.08 -25.78 -17.53
N GLU A 254 10.18 -25.92 -18.86
CA GLU A 254 11.39 -26.43 -19.52
C GLU A 254 12.61 -25.58 -19.16
N GLY A 255 13.70 -26.23 -18.74
CA GLY A 255 14.96 -25.56 -18.43
C GLY A 255 14.98 -24.80 -17.10
N SER A 256 13.89 -24.82 -16.32
CA SER A 256 13.86 -24.18 -15.01
C SER A 256 14.77 -24.90 -13.99
N ALA A 257 15.46 -24.11 -13.17
CA ALA A 257 16.23 -24.63 -12.05
C ALA A 257 15.28 -25.08 -10.93
N ARG A 258 15.64 -26.16 -10.21
CA ARG A 258 14.86 -26.68 -9.08
C ARG A 258 14.82 -25.71 -7.89
N ASP A 259 15.85 -24.90 -7.75
CA ASP A 259 16.05 -23.87 -6.74
C ASP A 259 15.92 -22.45 -7.32
N SER A 260 15.11 -22.32 -8.39
CA SER A 260 14.82 -21.03 -9.03
C SER A 260 14.33 -19.98 -8.03
N ARG A 261 14.79 -18.74 -8.19
CA ARG A 261 14.40 -17.62 -7.31
C ARG A 261 12.91 -17.26 -7.36
N HIS A 262 12.24 -17.55 -8.48
CA HIS A 262 10.78 -17.40 -8.57
C HIS A 262 9.99 -18.19 -7.52
N LEU A 263 10.56 -19.27 -6.96
CA LEU A 263 9.91 -20.04 -5.89
C LEU A 263 9.88 -19.24 -4.59
N TYR A 264 10.86 -18.38 -4.35
CA TYR A 264 11.02 -17.66 -3.09
C TYR A 264 10.35 -16.28 -3.11
N GLY A 265 9.79 -15.88 -4.26
CA GLY A 265 9.07 -14.62 -4.43
C GLY A 265 9.96 -13.40 -4.68
N ASP A 266 11.27 -13.60 -4.83
CA ASP A 266 12.24 -12.52 -4.96
C ASP A 266 12.78 -12.36 -6.38
N ALA A 267 12.08 -12.91 -7.39
CA ALA A 267 12.44 -12.82 -8.80
C ALA A 267 11.24 -12.46 -9.69
N ALA A 268 11.54 -11.81 -10.81
CA ALA A 268 10.62 -11.61 -11.91
C ALA A 268 11.34 -11.69 -13.27
N ASP A 269 10.63 -12.24 -14.25
CA ASP A 269 11.01 -12.23 -15.66
C ASP A 269 10.26 -11.08 -16.34
N VAL A 270 10.99 -10.03 -16.75
CA VAL A 270 10.43 -8.79 -17.28
C VAL A 270 10.99 -8.42 -18.65
N ALA A 271 10.13 -8.01 -19.56
CA ALA A 271 10.50 -7.34 -20.80
C ALA A 271 10.07 -5.87 -20.71
N ILE A 272 11.01 -4.95 -20.92
CA ILE A 272 10.80 -3.51 -20.79
C ILE A 272 11.22 -2.87 -22.11
N ASP A 273 10.35 -2.05 -22.71
CA ASP A 273 10.66 -1.25 -23.90
C ASP A 273 11.55 -0.06 -23.52
N ALA A 274 12.85 -0.35 -23.35
CA ALA A 274 13.78 0.55 -22.69
C ALA A 274 14.12 1.81 -23.50
N ASP A 275 13.93 1.81 -24.82
CA ASP A 275 14.10 3.00 -25.67
C ASP A 275 12.79 3.65 -26.13
N GLY A 276 11.64 3.02 -25.86
CA GLY A 276 10.31 3.61 -26.06
C GLY A 276 9.83 3.57 -27.51
N ASP A 277 10.40 2.70 -28.35
CA ASP A 277 10.03 2.57 -29.76
C ASP A 277 8.78 1.68 -30.00
N GLY A 278 8.19 1.16 -28.91
CA GLY A 278 7.03 0.28 -28.90
C GLY A 278 7.36 -1.19 -29.11
N ARG A 279 8.64 -1.55 -29.27
CA ARG A 279 9.12 -2.91 -29.55
C ARG A 279 9.89 -3.42 -28.33
N LEU A 280 9.83 -4.73 -28.14
CA LEU A 280 10.59 -5.40 -27.09
C LEU A 280 11.69 -6.20 -27.77
N THR A 281 12.92 -5.68 -27.73
CA THR A 281 14.08 -6.23 -28.43
C THR A 281 15.18 -6.66 -27.46
N ILE A 282 16.17 -7.38 -27.98
CA ILE A 282 17.36 -7.74 -27.20
C ILE A 282 18.19 -6.51 -26.81
N PHE A 283 18.11 -5.41 -27.58
CA PHE A 283 18.80 -4.17 -27.23
C PHE A 283 18.19 -3.53 -26.00
N ASP A 284 16.88 -3.69 -25.79
CA ASP A 284 16.21 -3.23 -24.57
C ASP A 284 16.65 -4.03 -23.37
N ALA A 285 16.74 -5.34 -23.49
CA ALA A 285 17.26 -6.20 -22.44
C ALA A 285 18.70 -5.83 -22.04
N TYR A 286 19.57 -5.44 -22.98
CA TYR A 286 20.91 -4.93 -22.65
C TYR A 286 20.87 -3.59 -21.91
N ARG A 287 19.92 -2.70 -22.22
CA ARG A 287 19.74 -1.45 -21.45
C ARG A 287 19.25 -1.74 -20.04
N VAL A 288 18.30 -2.65 -19.89
CA VAL A 288 17.81 -3.13 -18.59
C VAL A 288 18.97 -3.70 -17.78
N GLU A 289 19.84 -4.51 -18.38
CA GLU A 289 21.02 -5.05 -17.70
C GLU A 289 21.94 -3.94 -17.18
N MET A 290 22.26 -2.95 -18.01
CA MET A 290 23.10 -1.83 -17.59
C MET A 290 22.46 -1.02 -16.45
N ALA A 291 21.14 -0.87 -16.47
CA ALA A 291 20.39 -0.21 -15.41
C ALA A 291 20.40 -1.02 -14.11
N VAL A 292 20.20 -2.35 -14.17
CA VAL A 292 20.31 -3.24 -13.01
C VAL A 292 21.69 -3.15 -12.37
N ASP A 293 22.76 -3.21 -13.18
CA ASP A 293 24.13 -3.07 -12.67
C ASP A 293 24.38 -1.70 -12.02
N TRP A 294 23.72 -0.64 -12.50
CA TRP A 294 23.79 0.69 -11.88
C TRP A 294 23.02 0.76 -10.56
N VAL A 295 21.79 0.23 -10.55
CA VAL A 295 20.95 0.17 -9.35
C VAL A 295 21.64 -0.60 -8.24
N GLU A 296 22.18 -1.80 -8.52
CA GLU A 296 22.87 -2.61 -7.50
C GLU A 296 24.15 -1.95 -6.94
N ARG A 297 24.78 -1.00 -7.67
CA ARG A 297 25.90 -0.22 -7.13
C ARG A 297 25.45 0.85 -6.13
N LEU A 298 24.28 1.44 -6.34
CA LEU A 298 23.71 2.45 -5.45
C LEU A 298 22.93 1.81 -4.29
N HIS A 299 22.40 0.60 -4.52
CA HIS A 299 21.56 -0.18 -3.62
C HIS A 299 22.13 -1.59 -3.48
N PRO A 300 23.29 -1.77 -2.82
CA PRO A 300 23.92 -3.08 -2.64
C PRO A 300 23.04 -4.09 -1.90
N GLU A 301 22.10 -3.63 -1.08
CA GLU A 301 21.08 -4.44 -0.40
C GLU A 301 20.08 -5.11 -1.36
N LEU A 302 19.97 -4.60 -2.59
CA LEU A 302 19.12 -5.15 -3.66
C LEU A 302 19.91 -6.04 -4.65
N ALA A 303 21.18 -6.37 -4.34
CA ALA A 303 21.99 -7.23 -5.19
C ALA A 303 21.32 -8.58 -5.45
N GLY A 304 21.42 -9.07 -6.69
CA GLY A 304 20.89 -10.38 -7.03
C GLY A 304 21.28 -10.89 -8.40
N GLY A 305 20.56 -11.90 -8.86
CA GLY A 305 20.71 -12.49 -10.17
C GLY A 305 20.10 -11.64 -11.28
N LEU A 306 20.79 -11.63 -12.42
CA LEU A 306 20.29 -11.07 -13.67
C LEU A 306 20.63 -12.04 -14.82
N GLY A 307 19.61 -12.48 -15.52
CA GLY A 307 19.73 -13.30 -16.73
C GLY A 307 19.10 -12.59 -17.91
N VAL A 308 19.80 -12.53 -19.06
CA VAL A 308 19.20 -12.03 -20.30
C VAL A 308 18.86 -13.21 -21.19
N TYR A 309 17.59 -13.32 -21.57
CA TYR A 309 17.04 -14.43 -22.34
C TYR A 309 16.58 -13.94 -23.71
N SER A 310 17.05 -14.62 -24.76
CA SER A 310 16.69 -14.28 -26.14
C SER A 310 16.78 -15.48 -27.07
N GLY A 311 16.12 -15.42 -28.21
CA GLY A 311 16.21 -16.46 -29.24
C GLY A 311 14.85 -16.98 -29.66
N ARG A 312 14.83 -18.02 -30.50
CA ARG A 312 13.59 -18.52 -31.14
C ARG A 312 12.51 -18.99 -30.14
N ARG A 313 12.92 -19.38 -28.94
CA ARG A 313 12.03 -19.84 -27.86
C ARG A 313 11.35 -18.69 -27.11
N PHE A 314 11.89 -17.48 -27.22
CA PHE A 314 11.43 -16.30 -26.51
C PHE A 314 11.01 -15.25 -27.53
N PRO A 315 9.72 -15.25 -27.94
CA PRO A 315 9.20 -14.29 -28.92
C PRO A 315 9.50 -12.84 -28.53
N THR A 316 9.50 -12.59 -27.22
CA THR A 316 9.88 -11.34 -26.56
C THR A 316 11.13 -11.60 -25.72
N PRO A 317 12.30 -11.03 -26.06
CA PRO A 317 13.47 -11.05 -25.19
C PRO A 317 13.16 -10.43 -23.83
N TYR A 318 13.67 -11.02 -22.75
CA TYR A 318 13.38 -10.56 -21.39
C TYR A 318 14.60 -10.69 -20.47
N CYS A 319 14.51 -10.02 -19.33
CA CYS A 319 15.46 -10.10 -18.25
C CYS A 319 14.83 -10.82 -17.05
N HIS A 320 15.47 -11.89 -16.59
CA HIS A 320 15.29 -12.38 -15.22
C HIS A 320 15.96 -11.37 -14.29
N ILE A 321 15.25 -10.87 -13.29
CA ILE A 321 15.79 -9.99 -12.24
C ILE A 321 15.39 -10.58 -10.89
N ASP A 322 16.35 -10.76 -9.98
CA ASP A 322 16.06 -11.12 -8.59
C ASP A 322 16.84 -10.30 -7.57
N ALA A 323 16.46 -10.40 -6.30
CA ALA A 323 17.06 -9.71 -5.16
C ALA A 323 17.59 -10.72 -4.09
N ARG A 324 18.20 -11.82 -4.54
CA ARG A 324 18.65 -12.92 -3.67
C ARG A 324 19.77 -12.57 -2.67
N GLY A 325 20.28 -11.34 -2.69
CA GLY A 325 21.39 -10.86 -1.86
C GLY A 325 22.78 -11.19 -2.40
N GLU A 326 22.89 -11.93 -3.51
CA GLU A 326 24.17 -12.26 -4.15
C GLU A 326 24.12 -12.00 -5.65
N ARG A 327 25.11 -11.26 -6.15
CA ARG A 327 25.22 -10.94 -7.58
C ARG A 327 25.49 -12.19 -8.41
N LYS A 328 24.61 -12.50 -9.37
CA LYS A 328 24.79 -13.55 -10.38
C LYS A 328 24.44 -13.02 -11.78
N ARG A 329 25.18 -13.44 -12.83
CA ARG A 329 24.93 -13.01 -14.22
C ARG A 329 24.99 -14.19 -15.17
N TRP A 330 24.03 -14.27 -16.09
CA TRP A 330 24.00 -15.32 -17.11
C TRP A 330 23.25 -14.88 -18.37
N ARG A 331 23.28 -15.76 -19.38
CA ARG A 331 22.56 -15.66 -20.64
C ARG A 331 21.84 -16.98 -20.88
N GLY A 332 20.64 -16.93 -21.46
CA GLY A 332 19.83 -18.10 -21.77
C GLY A 332 19.15 -18.04 -23.13
#